data_AF-A0A914CHM5-F1
#
_entry.id   AF-A0A914CHM5-F1
#
_cell.length_a   1.000
_cell.length_b   1.000
_cell.length_c   1.000
_cell.angle_alpha   90.00
_cell.angle_beta   90.00
_cell.angle_gamma   90.00
#
_symmetry.space_group_name_H-M   'P 1'
#
loop_
_entity.id
_entity.type
_entity.pdbx_description
1 polymer ?
#
loop_
_entity_poly.entity_id
_entity_poly.type
_entity_poly.pdbx_seq_one_letter_code
_entity_poly.pdbx_strand_id
1 'polypeptide(L)'
;MKTLGIDRIFYMIIAVLIILLVLCFGFHLKHINGHVFTVDNFGENDKPIICPRVKVDNIWYQFNGEFGENKSIHKAFIKPAVVKNYDCKRIFEKDEKYIKNLSSHRITYQDDPSLPTDCNSVRLRNYFPVLPNTREEAEYPIAYARVVYKDFLFLEMELAAEYAPQNFYCYVLDKKSNATFKQQIHNLGKCFPNVFVSNNEFDTDSSGQQMNYAYLE
;
A
#
# COMPACT_ATOMS: atom_id res chain seq x y z
N MET A 1 -49.31 -9.30 -60.19
CA MET A 1 -48.72 -10.53 -59.63
C MET A 1 -47.47 -10.16 -58.83
N LYS A 2 -47.57 -10.23 -57.49
CA LYS A 2 -46.54 -10.47 -56.46
C LYS A 2 -45.13 -9.82 -56.61
N THR A 3 -44.96 -8.62 -56.05
CA THR A 3 -43.67 -8.15 -55.49
C THR A 3 -43.81 -7.44 -54.12
N LEU A 4 -44.96 -7.57 -53.43
CA LEU A 4 -45.19 -7.00 -52.09
C LEU A 4 -44.61 -7.82 -50.92
N GLY A 5 -43.89 -8.91 -51.22
CA GLY A 5 -43.33 -9.82 -50.21
C GLY A 5 -41.84 -9.62 -49.90
N ILE A 6 -41.09 -9.02 -50.82
CA ILE A 6 -39.62 -8.87 -50.68
C ILE A 6 -39.29 -7.74 -49.70
N ASP A 7 -40.03 -6.63 -49.73
CA ASP A 7 -39.82 -5.50 -48.81
C ASP A 7 -40.07 -5.91 -47.35
N ARG A 8 -41.15 -6.66 -47.07
CA ARG A 8 -41.43 -7.12 -45.71
C ARG A 8 -40.35 -8.06 -45.17
N ILE A 9 -39.79 -8.93 -46.01
CA ILE A 9 -38.70 -9.82 -45.62
C ILE A 9 -37.42 -9.00 -45.38
N PHE A 10 -37.14 -8.02 -46.22
CA PHE A 10 -35.99 -7.12 -46.06
C PHE A 10 -36.07 -6.32 -44.76
N TYR A 11 -37.23 -5.74 -44.43
CA TYR A 11 -37.44 -5.04 -43.17
C TYR A 11 -37.38 -5.97 -41.95
N MET A 12 -37.86 -7.22 -42.06
CA MET A 12 -37.74 -8.22 -40.99
C MET A 12 -36.27 -8.61 -40.74
N ILE A 13 -35.47 -8.78 -41.79
CA ILE A 13 -34.04 -9.09 -41.66
C ILE A 13 -33.29 -7.93 -41.02
N ILE A 14 -33.55 -6.69 -41.44
CA ILE A 14 -32.96 -5.49 -40.84
C ILE A 14 -33.36 -5.36 -39.36
N ALA A 15 -34.63 -5.59 -39.02
CA ALA A 15 -35.09 -5.54 -37.63
C ALA A 15 -34.40 -6.59 -36.76
N VAL A 16 -34.23 -7.82 -37.25
CA VAL A 16 -33.51 -8.89 -36.53
C VAL A 16 -32.02 -8.57 -36.37
N LEU A 17 -31.37 -8.00 -37.40
CA LEU A 17 -29.97 -7.58 -37.31
C LEU A 17 -29.77 -6.42 -36.33
N ILE A 18 -30.69 -5.46 -36.28
CA ILE A 18 -30.67 -4.36 -35.29
C ILE A 18 -30.88 -4.93 -33.88
N ILE A 19 -31.82 -5.86 -33.68
CA ILE A 19 -32.04 -6.49 -32.37
C ILE A 19 -30.80 -7.28 -31.94
N LEU A 20 -30.17 -8.03 -32.84
CA LEU A 20 -28.93 -8.76 -32.56
C LEU A 20 -27.77 -7.81 -32.24
N LEU A 21 -27.64 -6.69 -32.95
CA LEU A 21 -26.65 -5.66 -32.65
C LEU A 21 -26.89 -4.98 -31.29
N VAL A 22 -28.15 -4.67 -30.95
CA VAL A 22 -28.53 -4.09 -29.64
C VAL A 22 -28.32 -5.09 -28.52
N LEU A 23 -28.60 -6.38 -28.73
CA LEU A 23 -28.32 -7.43 -27.75
C LEU A 23 -26.80 -7.66 -27.58
N CYS A 24 -26.01 -7.63 -28.66
CA CYS A 24 -24.54 -7.71 -28.60
C CYS A 24 -23.92 -6.49 -27.89
N PHE A 25 -24.36 -5.27 -28.21
CA PHE A 25 -23.90 -4.05 -27.52
C PHE A 25 -24.39 -3.98 -26.07
N GLY A 26 -25.62 -4.42 -25.80
CA GLY A 26 -26.17 -4.51 -24.45
C GLY A 26 -25.46 -5.53 -23.58
N PHE A 27 -24.94 -6.63 -24.16
CA PHE A 27 -24.09 -7.59 -23.45
C PHE A 27 -22.66 -7.08 -23.24
N HIS A 28 -22.11 -6.31 -24.19
CA HIS A 28 -20.77 -5.71 -24.03
C HIS A 28 -20.74 -4.55 -23.03
N LEU A 29 -21.82 -3.77 -22.89
CA LEU A 29 -21.90 -2.69 -21.89
C LEU A 29 -22.12 -3.19 -20.46
N LYS A 30 -22.50 -4.46 -20.26
CA LYS A 30 -22.69 -5.05 -18.92
C LYS A 30 -21.39 -5.46 -18.23
N HIS A 31 -20.24 -5.34 -18.90
CA HIS A 31 -18.93 -5.72 -18.38
C HIS A 31 -17.96 -4.55 -18.15
N ILE A 32 -18.43 -3.30 -18.22
CA ILE A 32 -17.68 -2.11 -17.83
C ILE A 32 -18.33 -1.48 -16.59
N ASN A 33 -18.52 -2.29 -15.55
CA ASN A 33 -18.63 -1.77 -14.20
C ASN A 33 -17.29 -2.04 -13.51
N GLY A 34 -16.33 -1.16 -13.77
CA GLY A 34 -15.14 -1.08 -12.93
C GLY A 34 -15.59 -0.70 -11.53
N HIS A 35 -15.49 -1.64 -10.60
CA HIS A 35 -15.60 -1.32 -9.18
C HIS A 35 -14.45 -0.39 -8.83
N VAL A 36 -14.75 0.89 -8.66
CA VAL A 36 -13.88 1.82 -7.94
C VAL A 36 -13.79 1.30 -6.50
N PHE A 37 -12.58 1.17 -5.96
CA PHE A 37 -12.39 0.99 -4.53
C PHE A 37 -12.98 2.21 -3.83
N THR A 38 -14.19 2.08 -3.31
CA THR A 38 -14.57 2.81 -2.12
C THR A 38 -13.86 2.09 -0.98
N VAL A 39 -12.72 2.62 -0.53
CA VAL A 39 -12.48 2.57 0.91
C VAL A 39 -13.79 3.09 1.49
N ASP A 40 -14.51 2.28 2.25
CA ASP A 40 -15.66 2.81 2.98
C ASP A 40 -15.11 3.99 3.78
N ASN A 41 -15.34 5.20 3.27
CA ASN A 41 -15.30 6.39 4.09
C ASN A 41 -16.41 6.13 5.09
N PHE A 42 -16.07 5.48 6.20
CA PHE A 42 -16.83 5.55 7.43
C PHE A 42 -16.72 6.99 7.93
N GLY A 43 -17.36 7.89 7.18
CA GLY A 43 -17.67 9.25 7.55
C GLY A 43 -19.14 9.30 7.86
N GLU A 44 -19.55 8.67 8.95
CA GLU A 44 -20.77 9.05 9.65
C GLU A 44 -20.45 9.05 11.15
N ASN A 45 -20.03 10.22 11.62
CA ASN A 45 -20.04 10.74 12.99
C ASN A 45 -19.67 9.73 14.13
N ASP A 46 -18.52 9.98 14.76
CA ASP A 46 -18.06 9.40 16.04
C ASP A 46 -17.51 7.96 16.08
N LYS A 47 -16.76 7.49 15.07
CA LYS A 47 -15.89 6.32 15.26
C LYS A 47 -14.46 6.55 14.76
N PRO A 48 -13.43 6.35 15.60
CA PRO A 48 -12.04 6.43 15.19
C PRO A 48 -11.75 5.49 14.02
N ILE A 49 -10.80 5.86 13.16
CA ILE A 49 -10.17 4.96 12.19
C ILE A 49 -9.49 3.85 13.01
N ILE A 50 -10.24 2.80 13.29
CA ILE A 50 -9.75 1.53 13.85
C ILE A 50 -8.93 0.92 12.71
N CYS A 51 -7.74 0.39 13.01
CA CYS A 51 -7.01 -0.41 12.03
C CYS A 51 -8.00 -1.40 11.45
N PRO A 52 -8.34 -1.30 10.15
CA PRO A 52 -9.53 -1.95 9.65
C PRO A 52 -9.45 -3.40 10.08
N ARG A 53 -10.42 -3.85 10.88
CA ARG A 53 -10.53 -5.26 11.23
C ARG A 53 -10.86 -5.92 9.90
N VAL A 54 -9.84 -6.24 9.12
CA VAL A 54 -9.97 -6.69 7.74
C VAL A 54 -10.69 -8.02 7.84
N LYS A 55 -12.01 -7.99 7.65
CA LYS A 55 -12.74 -9.20 7.30
C LYS A 55 -12.32 -9.50 5.88
N VAL A 56 -11.40 -10.45 5.73
CA VAL A 56 -10.99 -10.99 4.43
C VAL A 56 -12.10 -11.90 3.91
N ASP A 57 -13.31 -11.38 3.79
CA ASP A 57 -14.45 -12.11 3.26
C ASP A 57 -14.67 -11.63 1.83
N ASN A 58 -14.19 -12.40 0.86
CA ASN A 58 -14.45 -12.28 -0.58
C ASN A 58 -13.91 -11.03 -1.31
N ILE A 59 -12.63 -10.69 -1.13
CA ILE A 59 -11.97 -9.64 -1.92
C ILE A 59 -11.24 -10.28 -3.12
N TRP A 60 -11.80 -10.12 -4.31
CA TRP A 60 -11.11 -10.38 -5.58
C TRP A 60 -10.57 -9.05 -6.12
N TYR A 61 -9.26 -8.84 -6.07
CA TYR A 61 -8.63 -7.71 -6.74
C TYR A 61 -8.66 -7.94 -8.25
N GLN A 62 -9.54 -7.23 -8.97
CA GLN A 62 -9.44 -7.14 -10.43
C GLN A 62 -8.47 -6.01 -10.79
N PHE A 63 -7.19 -6.34 -10.91
CA PHE A 63 -6.20 -5.44 -11.47
C PHE A 63 -6.34 -5.43 -13.00
N ASN A 64 -6.87 -4.33 -13.54
CA ASN A 64 -7.04 -4.12 -14.99
C ASN A 64 -5.85 -3.37 -15.64
N GLY A 65 -4.71 -3.28 -14.94
CA GLY A 65 -3.49 -2.68 -15.49
C GLY A 65 -2.68 -3.69 -16.29
N GLU A 66 -2.10 -3.25 -17.41
CA GLU A 66 -1.12 -4.05 -18.12
C GLU A 66 0.17 -4.13 -17.29
N PHE A 67 0.54 -5.33 -16.85
CA PHE A 67 1.89 -5.61 -16.34
C PHE A 67 2.84 -5.54 -17.54
N GLY A 68 3.37 -4.35 -17.80
CA GLY A 68 4.35 -4.17 -18.85
C GLY A 68 5.60 -5.02 -18.56
N GLU A 69 5.92 -5.95 -19.45
CA GLU A 69 7.19 -6.70 -19.46
C GLU A 69 8.40 -5.80 -19.81
N ASN A 70 8.39 -4.52 -19.44
CA ASN A 70 9.53 -3.64 -19.58
C ASN A 70 10.27 -3.54 -18.25
N LYS A 71 11.23 -4.47 -18.11
CA LYS A 71 12.22 -4.62 -17.03
C LYS A 71 13.20 -3.43 -17.00
N SER A 72 12.66 -2.23 -16.85
CA SER A 72 13.39 -0.98 -16.75
C SER A 72 13.56 -0.63 -15.27
N ILE A 73 14.57 -1.24 -14.64
CA ILE A 73 15.18 -0.88 -13.35
C ILE A 73 14.12 -0.62 -12.26
N HIS A 74 13.82 -1.63 -11.43
CA HIS A 74 13.14 -1.42 -10.15
C HIS A 74 13.80 -0.21 -9.47
N LYS A 75 13.05 0.88 -9.26
CA LYS A 75 13.56 2.05 -8.55
C LYS A 75 14.13 1.55 -7.22
N ALA A 76 15.44 1.69 -7.10
CA ALA A 76 16.20 1.07 -6.03
C ALA A 76 15.83 1.73 -4.70
N PHE A 77 15.84 0.93 -3.64
CA PHE A 77 15.90 1.40 -2.27
C PHE A 77 16.85 2.59 -2.16
N ILE A 78 16.36 3.72 -1.64
CA ILE A 78 17.16 4.94 -1.54
C ILE A 78 18.13 4.76 -0.39
N LYS A 79 19.42 4.71 -0.72
CA LYS A 79 20.46 4.54 0.28
C LYS A 79 20.52 5.78 1.19
N PRO A 80 20.36 5.63 2.51
CA PRO A 80 20.45 6.75 3.43
C PRO A 80 21.81 7.46 3.33
N ALA A 81 21.80 8.79 3.48
CA ALA A 81 23.00 9.61 3.36
C ALA A 81 24.12 9.17 4.34
N VAL A 82 23.74 8.74 5.55
CA VAL A 82 24.68 8.31 6.59
C VAL A 82 25.49 7.08 6.21
N VAL A 83 24.94 6.19 5.37
CA VAL A 83 25.64 5.00 4.86
C VAL A 83 26.06 5.17 3.40
N LYS A 84 25.98 6.35 2.80
CA LYS A 84 26.24 6.57 1.36
C LYS A 84 27.57 5.97 0.89
N ASN A 85 28.60 5.97 1.73
CA ASN A 85 29.94 5.46 1.43
C ASN A 85 30.13 3.95 1.67
N TYR A 86 29.10 3.23 2.14
CA TYR A 86 29.20 1.81 2.47
C TYR A 86 29.10 0.95 1.21
N ASP A 87 30.02 0.04 0.96
CA ASP A 87 29.93 -0.89 -0.15
C ASP A 87 29.12 -2.13 0.25
N CYS A 88 27.83 -2.12 -0.07
CA CYS A 88 26.92 -3.23 0.27
C CYS A 88 27.35 -4.55 -0.39
N LYS A 89 27.96 -4.50 -1.59
CA LYS A 89 28.41 -5.72 -2.28
C LYS A 89 29.48 -6.42 -1.46
N ARG A 90 30.49 -5.68 -0.98
CA ARG A 90 31.55 -6.21 -0.11
C ARG A 90 31.01 -6.79 1.20
N ILE A 91 29.93 -6.20 1.73
CA ILE A 91 29.25 -6.71 2.93
C ILE A 91 28.58 -8.06 2.63
N PHE A 92 27.81 -8.16 1.54
CA PHE A 92 27.12 -9.40 1.14
C PHE A 92 28.11 -10.51 0.72
N GLU A 93 29.24 -10.14 0.14
CA GLU A 93 30.34 -11.05 -0.21
C GLU A 93 31.24 -11.41 0.99
N LYS A 94 30.92 -10.91 2.20
CA LYS A 94 31.61 -11.22 3.46
C LYS A 94 33.09 -10.81 3.49
N ASP A 95 33.42 -9.64 2.96
CA ASP A 95 34.76 -9.06 3.12
C ASP A 95 35.03 -8.71 4.60
N GLU A 96 35.66 -9.64 5.32
CA GLU A 96 35.90 -9.52 6.76
C GLU A 96 36.69 -8.27 7.15
N LYS A 97 37.70 -7.90 6.34
CA LYS A 97 38.54 -6.73 6.62
C LYS A 97 37.73 -5.45 6.52
N TYR A 98 36.88 -5.36 5.49
CA TYR A 98 35.97 -4.24 5.30
C TYR A 98 34.94 -4.15 6.43
N ILE A 99 34.26 -5.26 6.73
CA ILE A 99 33.22 -5.32 7.77
C ILE A 99 33.80 -4.99 9.14
N LYS A 100 35.01 -5.49 9.47
CA LYS A 100 35.68 -5.19 10.74
C LYS A 100 36.03 -3.70 10.87
N ASN A 101 36.45 -3.06 9.78
CA ASN A 101 36.72 -1.63 9.76
C ASN A 101 35.43 -0.79 9.93
N LEU A 102 34.34 -1.17 9.27
CA LEU A 102 33.04 -0.52 9.48
C LEU A 102 32.52 -0.73 10.91
N SER A 103 32.74 -1.92 11.47
CA SER A 103 32.24 -2.30 12.79
C SER A 103 32.92 -1.55 13.93
N SER A 104 34.12 -0.99 13.73
CA SER A 104 34.77 -0.15 14.74
C SER A 104 34.17 1.25 14.87
N HIS A 105 33.42 1.70 13.86
CA HIS A 105 32.75 3.00 13.82
C HIS A 105 31.27 2.82 13.49
N ARG A 106 30.52 2.17 14.38
CA ARG A 106 29.09 1.92 14.16
C ARG A 106 28.31 3.24 14.13
N ILE A 107 27.46 3.36 13.12
CA ILE A 107 26.48 4.44 13.05
C ILE A 107 25.39 4.15 14.09
N THR A 108 25.09 5.14 14.92
CA THR A 108 23.91 5.15 15.77
C THR A 108 22.89 6.07 15.13
N TYR A 109 21.73 5.54 14.77
CA TYR A 109 20.60 6.38 14.41
C TYR A 109 20.07 7.04 15.68
N GLN A 110 19.92 8.36 15.63
CA GLN A 110 19.27 9.12 16.68
C GLN A 110 17.98 9.68 16.11
N ASP A 111 16.93 9.61 16.92
CA ASP A 111 15.69 10.30 16.61
C ASP A 111 15.97 11.80 16.49
N ASP A 112 15.56 12.36 15.36
CA ASP A 112 15.59 13.80 15.12
C ASP A 112 14.16 14.35 15.20
N PRO A 113 13.80 15.05 16.29
CA PRO A 113 12.50 15.69 16.45
C PRO A 113 12.19 16.71 15.34
N SER A 114 13.22 17.23 14.66
CA SER A 114 13.10 18.22 13.59
C SER A 114 12.98 17.62 12.18
N LEU A 115 13.03 16.28 12.06
CA LEU A 115 12.91 15.61 10.77
C LEU A 115 11.56 15.98 10.11
N PRO A 116 11.56 16.54 8.88
CA PRO A 116 10.33 16.90 8.18
C PRO A 116 9.46 15.67 7.91
N THR A 117 8.19 15.70 8.32
CA THR A 117 7.24 14.58 8.18
C THR A 117 6.06 14.90 7.26
N ASP A 118 6.16 15.96 6.46
CA ASP A 118 5.22 16.18 5.37
C ASP A 118 5.40 15.12 4.27
N CYS A 119 4.33 14.87 3.51
CA CYS A 119 4.31 13.76 2.56
C CYS A 119 5.30 13.91 1.41
N ASN A 120 5.66 15.13 1.03
CA ASN A 120 6.70 15.34 0.02
C ASN A 120 8.06 14.92 0.58
N SER A 121 8.40 15.35 1.80
CA SER A 121 9.65 14.94 2.45
C SER A 121 9.76 13.43 2.63
N VAL A 122 8.70 12.77 3.11
CA VAL A 122 8.67 11.29 3.25
C VAL A 122 8.89 10.60 1.90
N ARG A 123 8.17 11.03 0.85
CA ARG A 123 8.28 10.44 -0.50
C ARG A 123 9.60 10.77 -1.21
N LEU A 124 10.32 11.80 -0.78
CA LEU A 124 11.64 12.15 -1.31
C LEU A 124 12.76 11.37 -0.63
N ARG A 125 12.60 11.02 0.65
CA ARG A 125 13.58 10.21 1.39
C ARG A 125 13.59 8.74 0.96
N ASN A 126 12.43 8.23 0.55
CA ASN A 126 12.21 6.82 0.32
C ASN A 126 11.45 6.55 -0.98
N TYR A 127 11.61 5.35 -1.54
CA TYR A 127 10.83 4.92 -2.70
C TYR A 127 9.59 4.16 -2.25
N PHE A 128 8.41 4.61 -2.69
CA PHE A 128 7.13 3.96 -2.45
C PHE A 128 6.47 3.62 -3.79
N PRO A 129 6.35 2.33 -4.16
CA PRO A 129 5.65 1.90 -5.36
C PRO A 129 4.19 2.38 -5.39
N VAL A 130 3.72 2.85 -6.53
CA VAL A 130 2.32 3.27 -6.73
C VAL A 130 1.45 2.18 -7.37
N LEU A 131 2.08 1.12 -7.89
CA LEU A 131 1.43 -0.06 -8.47
C LEU A 131 2.08 -1.33 -7.91
N PRO A 132 1.33 -2.46 -7.81
CA PRO A 132 1.90 -3.77 -7.50
C PRO A 132 2.98 -4.15 -8.53
N ASN A 133 4.01 -4.91 -8.13
CA ASN A 133 5.06 -5.29 -9.08
C ASN A 133 4.61 -6.43 -10.00
N THR A 134 3.75 -7.32 -9.51
CA THR A 134 3.22 -8.45 -10.28
C THR A 134 1.74 -8.67 -10.02
N ARG A 135 1.11 -9.49 -10.87
CA ARG A 135 -0.30 -9.87 -10.73
C ARG A 135 -0.52 -10.72 -9.48
N GLU A 136 0.40 -11.64 -9.22
CA GLU A 136 0.37 -12.51 -8.05
C GLU A 136 0.43 -11.68 -6.76
N GLU A 137 1.28 -10.64 -6.72
CA GLU A 137 1.34 -9.71 -5.59
C GLU A 137 0.03 -8.90 -5.43
N ALA A 138 -0.59 -8.49 -6.53
CA ALA A 138 -1.86 -7.76 -6.51
C ALA A 138 -3.03 -8.61 -6.02
N GLU A 139 -3.03 -9.91 -6.32
CA GLU A 139 -4.05 -10.88 -5.93
C GLU A 139 -3.86 -11.41 -4.50
N TYR A 140 -2.71 -11.11 -3.86
CA TYR A 140 -2.37 -11.60 -2.51
C TYR A 140 -2.01 -10.45 -1.54
N PRO A 141 -2.99 -9.64 -1.10
CA PRO A 141 -2.76 -8.54 -0.17
C PRO A 141 -2.32 -9.04 1.23
N ILE A 142 -1.37 -8.33 1.84
CA ILE A 142 -0.86 -8.60 3.19
C ILE A 142 -1.24 -7.45 4.13
N ALA A 143 -1.57 -7.78 5.39
CA ALA A 143 -1.78 -6.81 6.45
C ALA A 143 -0.66 -6.90 7.50
N TYR A 144 -0.09 -5.74 7.85
CA TYR A 144 0.93 -5.58 8.89
C TYR A 144 0.33 -4.86 10.09
N ALA A 145 0.48 -5.43 11.29
CA ALA A 145 0.12 -4.77 12.55
C ALA A 145 1.41 -4.54 13.35
N ARG A 146 1.69 -3.29 13.70
CA ARG A 146 2.95 -2.85 14.31
C ARG A 146 2.68 -2.06 15.58
N VAL A 147 3.16 -2.56 16.71
CA VAL A 147 3.16 -1.81 17.98
C VAL A 147 4.49 -1.08 18.09
N VAL A 148 4.48 0.25 18.12
CA VAL A 148 5.69 1.08 17.99
C VAL A 148 5.78 2.13 19.08
N TYR A 149 7.02 2.52 19.45
CA TYR A 149 7.22 3.47 20.54
C TYR A 149 8.31 4.55 20.35
N LYS A 150 9.21 4.43 19.36
CA LYS A 150 10.30 5.38 19.04
C LYS A 150 10.91 5.11 17.65
N ASP A 151 12.00 5.80 17.31
CA ASP A 151 12.83 5.55 16.12
C ASP A 151 12.08 5.81 14.79
N PHE A 152 11.50 7.00 14.64
CA PHE A 152 10.61 7.33 13.50
C PHE A 152 11.30 7.11 12.14
N LEU A 153 12.55 7.57 11.97
CA LEU A 153 13.27 7.42 10.71
C LEU A 153 13.46 5.94 10.34
N PHE A 154 13.69 5.09 11.34
CA PHE A 154 13.80 3.65 11.13
C PHE A 154 12.47 3.07 10.67
N LEU A 155 11.36 3.41 11.34
CA LEU A 155 10.02 2.95 10.96
C LEU A 155 9.61 3.42 9.57
N GLU A 156 9.98 4.63 9.18
CA GLU A 156 9.75 5.14 7.82
C GLU A 156 10.54 4.33 6.77
N MET A 157 11.81 4.03 7.04
CA MET A 157 12.64 3.19 6.16
C MET A 157 12.15 1.76 6.11
N GLU A 158 11.66 1.23 7.23
CA GLU A 158 11.10 -0.12 7.33
C GLU A 158 9.84 -0.21 6.48
N LEU A 159 8.90 0.73 6.64
CA LEU A 159 7.71 0.84 5.79
C LEU A 159 8.10 0.90 4.32
N ALA A 160 9.06 1.75 3.95
CA ALA A 160 9.50 1.87 2.55
C ALA A 160 10.07 0.57 1.97
N ALA A 161 10.73 -0.25 2.79
CA ALA A 161 11.28 -1.52 2.35
C ALA A 161 10.21 -2.60 2.09
N GLU A 162 9.06 -2.53 2.78
CA GLU A 162 7.96 -3.47 2.65
C GLU A 162 6.73 -2.92 1.91
N TYR A 163 6.72 -1.63 1.56
CA TYR A 163 5.54 -0.95 1.03
C TYR A 163 5.11 -1.51 -0.32
N ALA A 164 3.88 -2.00 -0.38
CA ALA A 164 3.15 -2.28 -1.60
C ALA A 164 1.78 -1.62 -1.54
N PRO A 165 1.28 -1.04 -2.65
CA PRO A 165 0.02 -0.29 -2.65
C PRO A 165 -1.22 -1.15 -2.34
N GLN A 166 -1.15 -2.47 -2.56
CA GLN A 166 -2.22 -3.42 -2.25
C GLN A 166 -2.19 -3.96 -0.80
N ASN A 167 -1.10 -3.72 -0.06
CA ASN A 167 -0.97 -4.15 1.34
C ASN A 167 -1.58 -3.11 2.29
N PHE A 168 -1.79 -3.51 3.54
CA PHE A 168 -2.32 -2.65 4.60
C PHE A 168 -1.34 -2.57 5.77
N TYR A 169 -1.12 -1.38 6.32
CA TYR A 169 -0.16 -1.15 7.40
C TYR A 169 -0.86 -0.46 8.57
N CYS A 170 -0.91 -1.10 9.72
CA CYS A 170 -1.50 -0.58 10.95
C CYS A 170 -0.39 -0.29 11.97
N TYR A 171 -0.40 0.92 12.51
CA TYR A 171 0.47 1.34 13.60
C TYR A 171 -0.35 1.57 14.87
N VAL A 172 0.06 0.94 15.95
CA VAL A 172 -0.48 1.14 17.30
C VAL A 172 0.62 1.71 18.17
N LEU A 173 0.33 2.81 18.86
CA LEU A 173 1.34 3.58 19.59
C LEU A 173 1.38 3.17 21.06
N ASP A 174 2.60 3.07 21.61
CA ASP A 174 2.77 3.00 23.05
C ASP A 174 2.34 4.34 23.68
N LYS A 175 1.50 4.26 24.71
CA LYS A 175 1.00 5.42 25.45
C LYS A 175 2.12 6.29 26.03
N LYS A 176 3.24 5.68 26.40
CA LYS A 176 4.40 6.35 27.01
C LYS A 176 5.31 7.03 26.00
N SER A 177 5.09 6.82 24.70
CA SER A 177 5.90 7.45 23.66
C SER A 177 5.85 8.97 23.72
N ASN A 178 6.94 9.61 23.31
CA ASN A 178 7.03 11.05 23.27
C ASN A 178 6.02 11.63 22.26
N ALA A 179 5.50 12.83 22.54
CA ALA A 179 4.45 13.46 21.74
C ALA A 179 4.89 13.74 20.30
N THR A 180 6.17 14.10 20.09
CA THR A 180 6.72 14.34 18.76
C THR A 180 6.68 13.09 17.89
N PHE A 181 7.11 11.95 18.42
CA PHE A 181 7.10 10.67 17.74
C PHE A 181 5.68 10.27 17.35
N LYS A 182 4.72 10.39 18.28
CA LYS A 182 3.31 10.11 17.98
C LYS A 182 2.81 10.97 16.82
N GLN A 183 3.12 12.27 16.84
CA GLN A 183 2.78 13.19 15.76
C GLN A 183 3.43 12.80 14.43
N GLN A 184 4.70 12.38 14.44
CA GLN A 184 5.42 11.93 13.25
C GLN A 184 4.76 10.68 12.64
N ILE A 185 4.36 9.69 13.45
CA ILE A 185 3.65 8.49 12.96
C ILE A 185 2.26 8.84 12.41
N HIS A 186 1.51 9.73 13.08
CA HIS A 186 0.23 10.21 12.54
C HIS A 186 0.41 10.96 11.21
N ASN A 187 1.48 11.73 11.05
CA ASN A 187 1.79 12.40 9.78
C ASN A 187 2.13 11.39 8.68
N LEU A 188 2.88 10.33 9.00
CA LEU A 188 3.18 9.24 8.08
C LEU A 188 1.90 8.56 7.58
N GLY A 189 0.96 8.25 8.47
CA GLY A 189 -0.34 7.65 8.10
C GLY A 189 -1.16 8.52 7.14
N LYS A 190 -1.11 9.85 7.29
CA LYS A 190 -1.81 10.78 6.37
C LYS A 190 -1.25 10.78 4.95
N CYS A 191 -0.04 10.26 4.73
CA CYS A 191 0.62 10.30 3.43
C CYS A 191 0.24 9.16 2.48
N PHE A 192 -0.41 8.12 2.99
CA PHE A 192 -0.74 6.92 2.23
C PHE A 192 -2.17 6.46 2.55
N PRO A 193 -2.96 6.06 1.54
CA PRO A 193 -4.34 5.64 1.75
C PRO A 193 -4.48 4.28 2.47
N ASN A 194 -3.40 3.51 2.53
CA ASN A 194 -3.32 2.15 3.08
C ASN A 194 -2.43 2.04 4.33
N VAL A 195 -2.08 3.18 4.95
CA VAL A 195 -1.35 3.26 6.22
C VAL A 195 -2.24 3.89 7.27
N PHE A 196 -2.54 3.15 8.32
CA PHE A 196 -3.45 3.53 9.39
C PHE A 196 -2.69 3.65 10.70
N VAL A 197 -3.12 4.59 11.53
CA VAL A 197 -2.62 4.75 12.90
C VAL A 197 -3.83 4.66 13.81
N SER A 198 -3.78 3.74 14.77
CA SER A 198 -4.86 3.59 15.72
C SER A 198 -5.05 4.86 16.54
N ASN A 199 -6.30 5.12 16.92
CA ASN A 199 -6.64 6.19 17.85
C ASN A 199 -6.45 5.77 19.31
N ASN A 200 -6.34 4.46 19.55
CA ASN A 200 -6.07 3.89 20.86
C ASN A 200 -4.55 3.73 21.06
N GLU A 201 -4.11 4.04 22.27
CA GLU A 201 -2.72 3.87 22.70
C GLU A 201 -2.70 2.92 23.91
N PHE A 202 -1.68 2.07 23.96
CA PHE A 202 -1.57 1.05 25.00
C PHE A 202 -0.28 1.24 25.80
N ASP A 203 -0.35 1.07 27.12
CA ASP A 203 0.83 1.13 27.97
C ASP A 203 1.54 -0.24 27.92
N THR A 204 2.40 -0.39 26.92
CA THR A 204 3.11 -1.65 26.63
C THR A 204 4.47 -1.69 27.30
N ASP A 205 4.94 -2.87 27.69
CA ASP A 205 6.25 -3.01 28.32
C ASP A 205 7.06 -4.20 27.80
N SER A 206 8.32 -4.30 28.22
CA SER A 206 9.20 -5.40 27.84
C SER A 206 8.78 -6.75 28.42
N SER A 207 7.86 -6.75 29.38
CA SER A 207 7.24 -7.97 29.94
C SER A 207 6.08 -8.48 29.08
N GLY A 208 5.70 -7.73 28.03
CA GLY A 208 4.60 -8.04 27.13
C GLY A 208 3.24 -7.52 27.61
N GLN A 209 3.22 -6.64 28.62
CA GLN A 209 1.98 -6.03 29.10
C GLN A 209 1.25 -5.34 27.94
N GLN A 210 -0.07 -5.56 27.84
CA GLN A 210 -0.96 -4.98 26.83
C GLN A 210 -0.63 -5.23 25.35
N MET A 211 0.44 -5.95 25.02
CA MET A 211 0.83 -6.22 23.62
C MET A 211 -0.28 -6.94 22.84
N ASN A 212 -0.94 -7.93 23.45
CA ASN A 212 -2.05 -8.64 22.78
C ASN A 212 -3.24 -7.73 22.48
N TYR A 213 -3.56 -6.79 23.37
CA TYR A 213 -4.64 -5.83 23.12
C TYR A 213 -4.26 -4.85 22.02
N ALA A 214 -3.00 -4.39 22.02
CA ALA A 214 -2.47 -3.53 20.99
C ALA A 214 -2.49 -4.19 19.60
N TYR A 215 -2.24 -5.51 19.49
CA TYR A 215 -2.33 -6.23 18.22
C TYR A 215 -3.77 -6.57 17.78
N LEU A 216 -4.77 -6.47 18.66
CA LEU A 216 -6.17 -6.78 18.36
C LEU A 216 -6.99 -5.56 17.92
N GLU A 217 -6.37 -4.38 17.98
CA GLU A 217 -6.92 -3.09 17.55
C GLU A 217 -6.91 -2.95 16.02
#